data_AF-A0A291L469-F1
#
_entry.id   AF-A0A291L469-F1
#
_cell.length_a   1.000
_cell.length_b   1.000
_cell.length_c   1.000
_cell.angle_alpha   90.00
_cell.angle_beta   90.00
_cell.angle_gamma   90.00
#
_symmetry.space_group_name_H-M   'P 1'
#
loop_
_entity.id
_entity.type
_entity.pdbx_description
1 polymer ?
#
loop_
_entity_poly.entity_id
_entity_poly.type
_entity_poly.pdbx_seq_one_letter_code
_entity_poly.pdbx_strand_id
1 'polypeptide(L)'
;MGNKWGTSNQTYKKRSNKIKSRQVQALARHIHMSAHKARRVIDQIRGRSYEETLMLLELMPYRASYPIFKLLYSAAANASHNRGFNEVDLYISKAEVNEGAIMKRLKPQARGRSYPIKKPTCHITIVLKKTTENFPNEANEAKGF
;
A
#
# COMPACT_ATOMS: atom_id res chain seq x y z
N MET A 1 -14.45 11.95 47.10
CA MET A 1 -13.14 11.80 46.42
C MET A 1 -13.39 11.47 44.95
N GLY A 2 -12.93 12.33 44.03
CA GLY A 2 -13.18 12.19 42.60
C GLY A 2 -12.19 11.26 41.89
N ASN A 3 -12.73 10.36 41.09
CA ASN A 3 -12.01 9.31 40.36
C ASN A 3 -11.13 9.93 39.26
N LYS A 4 -9.82 10.01 39.49
CA LYS A 4 -8.80 10.56 38.57
C LYS A 4 -8.29 9.57 37.49
N TRP A 5 -9.14 8.70 36.94
CA TRP A 5 -8.72 7.70 35.93
C TRP A 5 -9.79 7.43 34.87
N GLY A 6 -10.05 8.39 33.97
CA GLY A 6 -11.08 8.17 32.96
C GLY A 6 -11.18 9.15 31.79
N THR A 7 -10.08 9.48 31.07
CA THR A 7 -10.19 10.28 29.82
C THR A 7 -9.13 9.98 28.73
N SER A 8 -8.25 8.97 28.87
CA SER A 8 -7.17 8.72 27.90
C SER A 8 -7.59 8.04 26.58
N ASN A 9 -8.72 7.31 26.56
CA ASN A 9 -9.13 6.53 25.38
C ASN A 9 -9.83 7.38 24.29
N GLN A 10 -10.44 8.51 24.66
CA GLN A 10 -11.19 9.37 23.72
C GLN A 10 -10.24 10.14 22.77
N THR A 11 -9.07 10.55 23.26
CA THR A 11 -8.08 11.35 22.53
C THR A 11 -7.31 10.51 21.50
N TYR A 12 -6.95 9.26 21.84
CA TYR A 12 -6.32 8.31 20.91
C TYR A 12 -7.22 7.99 19.70
N LYS A 13 -8.52 7.76 19.96
CA LYS A 13 -9.52 7.45 18.93
C LYS A 13 -9.75 8.62 17.96
N LYS A 14 -9.71 9.87 18.44
CA LYS A 14 -9.81 11.07 17.58
C LYS A 14 -8.58 11.26 16.68
N ARG A 15 -7.36 11.05 17.20
CA ARG A 15 -6.12 11.16 16.41
C ARG A 15 -6.05 10.13 15.27
N SER A 16 -6.42 8.87 15.53
CA SER A 16 -6.38 7.83 14.50
C SER A 16 -7.33 8.08 13.33
N ASN A 17 -8.53 8.63 13.60
CA ASN A 17 -9.48 9.03 12.57
C ASN A 17 -8.97 10.19 11.71
N LYS A 18 -8.28 11.17 12.31
CA LYS A 18 -7.63 12.28 11.59
C LYS A 18 -6.47 11.81 10.69
N ILE A 19 -5.72 10.78 11.09
CA ILE A 19 -4.67 10.19 10.24
C ILE A 19 -5.30 9.44 9.06
N LYS A 20 -6.39 8.68 9.31
CA LYS A 20 -7.18 8.04 8.25
C LYS A 20 -7.74 9.03 7.23
N SER A 21 -8.16 10.22 7.68
CA SER A 21 -8.72 11.24 6.78
C SER A 21 -7.68 11.89 5.86
N ARG A 22 -6.37 11.73 6.11
CA ARG A 22 -5.28 12.26 5.27
C ARG A 22 -4.63 11.24 4.33
N GLN A 23 -4.90 9.94 4.53
CA GLN A 23 -4.38 8.86 3.67
C GLN A 23 -5.47 8.27 2.74
N VAL A 24 -5.19 8.12 1.46
CA VAL A 24 -6.11 7.51 0.49
C VAL A 24 -5.65 6.08 0.27
N GLN A 25 -6.55 5.11 0.40
CA GLN A 25 -6.22 3.70 0.26
C GLN A 25 -6.90 3.12 -0.98
N ALA A 26 -6.16 2.29 -1.71
CA ALA A 26 -6.69 1.44 -2.76
C ALA A 26 -6.33 -0.03 -2.48
N LEU A 27 -7.26 -0.93 -2.80
CA LEU A 27 -7.13 -2.36 -2.57
C LEU A 27 -7.46 -3.14 -3.84
N ALA A 28 -6.55 -4.02 -4.26
CA ALA A 28 -6.83 -5.03 -5.27
C ALA A 28 -6.87 -6.42 -4.62
N ARG A 29 -7.99 -7.13 -4.79
CA ARG A 29 -8.20 -8.46 -4.20
C ARG A 29 -8.16 -9.56 -5.28
N HIS A 30 -7.81 -10.76 -4.84
CA HIS A 30 -7.75 -11.99 -5.63
C HIS A 30 -6.95 -11.88 -6.94
N ILE A 31 -5.83 -11.16 -6.94
CA ILE A 31 -4.96 -11.11 -8.10
C ILE A 31 -4.32 -12.49 -8.28
N HIS A 32 -4.48 -13.10 -9.45
CA HIS A 32 -3.97 -14.44 -9.77
C HIS A 32 -2.46 -14.45 -10.03
N MET A 33 -1.69 -14.21 -8.98
CA MET A 33 -0.23 -14.31 -9.00
C MET A 33 0.34 -14.64 -7.61
N SER A 34 1.60 -15.07 -7.59
CA SER A 34 2.33 -15.26 -6.34
C SER A 34 2.63 -13.91 -5.69
N ALA A 35 2.39 -13.81 -4.39
CA ALA A 35 2.71 -12.62 -3.60
C ALA A 35 4.17 -12.22 -3.74
N HIS A 36 5.12 -13.16 -3.81
CA HIS A 36 6.54 -12.86 -3.98
C HIS A 36 6.86 -12.09 -5.27
N LYS A 37 6.16 -12.41 -6.37
CA LYS A 37 6.34 -11.69 -7.65
C LYS A 37 5.84 -10.25 -7.56
N ALA A 38 4.75 -10.02 -6.84
CA ALA A 38 4.24 -8.68 -6.61
C ALA A 38 5.08 -7.89 -5.58
N ARG A 39 5.55 -8.53 -4.51
CA ARG A 39 6.45 -7.93 -3.50
C ARG A 39 7.71 -7.35 -4.15
N ARG A 40 8.31 -8.09 -5.09
CA ARG A 40 9.47 -7.61 -5.87
C ARG A 40 9.26 -6.22 -6.48
N VAL A 41 8.08 -5.93 -7.01
CA VAL A 41 7.75 -4.63 -7.60
C VAL A 41 7.37 -3.61 -6.52
N ILE A 42 6.55 -4.03 -5.56
CA ILE A 42 6.06 -3.16 -4.48
C ILE A 42 7.19 -2.60 -3.61
N ASP A 43 8.23 -3.39 -3.37
CA ASP A 43 9.38 -2.94 -2.58
C ASP A 43 10.18 -1.84 -3.29
N GLN A 44 10.13 -1.77 -4.62
CA GLN A 44 10.82 -0.72 -5.40
C GLN A 44 10.09 0.64 -5.34
N ILE A 45 8.77 0.62 -5.23
CA ILE A 45 7.94 1.84 -5.32
C ILE A 45 7.59 2.44 -3.95
N ARG A 46 7.94 1.75 -2.86
CA ARG A 46 7.64 2.19 -1.49
C ARG A 46 8.39 3.51 -1.20
N GLY A 47 7.65 4.53 -0.76
CA GLY A 47 8.21 5.82 -0.38
C GLY A 47 8.49 6.79 -1.54
N ARG A 48 8.20 6.40 -2.78
CA ARG A 48 8.39 7.26 -3.96
C ARG A 48 7.20 8.17 -4.24
N SER A 49 7.42 9.21 -5.04
CA SER A 49 6.34 10.06 -5.54
C SER A 49 5.46 9.28 -6.53
N TYR A 50 4.24 9.79 -6.75
CA TYR A 50 3.30 9.20 -7.70
C TYR A 50 3.86 9.18 -9.13
N GLU A 51 4.44 10.30 -9.59
CA GLU A 51 5.01 10.46 -10.93
C GLU A 51 6.20 9.51 -11.16
N GLU A 52 7.15 9.48 -10.24
CA GLU A 52 8.29 8.55 -10.30
C GLU A 52 7.84 7.10 -10.37
N THR A 53 6.79 6.77 -9.62
CA THR A 53 6.26 5.42 -9.59
C THR A 53 5.62 5.03 -10.92
N LEU A 54 4.88 5.93 -11.57
CA LEU A 54 4.30 5.67 -12.89
C LEU A 54 5.38 5.32 -13.90
N MET A 55 6.44 6.14 -13.97
CA MET A 55 7.57 5.91 -14.87
C MET A 55 8.27 4.57 -14.59
N LEU A 56 8.51 4.26 -13.30
CA LEU A 56 9.13 3.01 -12.90
C LEU A 56 8.28 1.79 -13.28
N LEU A 57 6.97 1.84 -13.04
CA LEU A 57 6.08 0.73 -13.33
C LEU A 57 5.94 0.48 -14.83
N GLU A 58 5.98 1.53 -15.65
CA GLU A 58 5.92 1.43 -17.11
C GLU A 58 7.19 0.77 -17.70
N LEU A 59 8.37 1.10 -17.15
CA LEU A 59 9.65 0.57 -17.62
C LEU A 59 10.02 -0.81 -17.05
N MET A 60 9.38 -1.24 -15.97
CA MET A 60 9.73 -2.50 -15.31
C MET A 60 9.33 -3.73 -16.16
N PRO A 61 10.23 -4.72 -16.34
CA PRO A 61 9.96 -5.92 -17.17
C PRO A 61 9.06 -6.96 -16.48
N TYR A 62 8.47 -6.63 -15.33
CA TYR A 62 7.71 -7.57 -14.51
C TYR A 62 6.22 -7.53 -14.87
N ARG A 63 5.60 -8.70 -15.07
CA ARG A 63 4.14 -8.82 -15.25
C ARG A 63 3.34 -8.23 -14.07
N ALA A 64 3.93 -8.18 -12.87
CA ALA A 64 3.30 -7.59 -11.70
C ALA A 64 3.13 -6.07 -11.77
N SER A 65 3.88 -5.38 -12.65
CA SER A 65 3.76 -3.94 -12.82
C SER A 65 2.37 -3.54 -13.30
N TYR A 66 1.78 -4.29 -14.24
CA TYR A 66 0.47 -3.97 -14.81
C TYR A 66 -0.68 -3.87 -13.77
N PRO A 67 -0.95 -4.88 -12.91
CA PRO A 67 -2.00 -4.76 -11.91
C PRO A 67 -1.71 -3.67 -10.86
N ILE A 68 -0.43 -3.43 -10.55
CA ILE A 68 -0.02 -2.38 -9.61
C ILE A 68 -0.25 -0.99 -10.22
N PHE A 69 0.10 -0.81 -11.49
CA PHE A 69 -0.13 0.42 -12.25
C PHE A 69 -1.61 0.79 -12.27
N LYS A 70 -2.48 -0.17 -12.63
CA LYS A 70 -3.93 0.04 -12.61
C LYS A 70 -4.46 0.40 -11.22
N LEU A 71 -3.92 -0.23 -10.18
CA LEU A 71 -4.30 0.07 -8.79
C LEU A 71 -3.86 1.48 -8.37
N LEU A 72 -2.66 1.89 -8.78
CA LEU A 72 -2.10 3.21 -8.48
C LEU A 72 -2.90 4.32 -9.17
N TYR A 73 -3.23 4.14 -10.44
CA TYR A 73 -4.10 5.06 -11.20
C TYR A 73 -5.48 5.22 -10.52
N SER A 74 -6.08 4.11 -10.08
CA SER A 74 -7.33 4.15 -9.30
C SER A 74 -7.17 4.87 -7.95
N ALA A 75 -6.02 4.71 -7.28
CA ALA A 75 -5.75 5.37 -6.02
C ALA A 75 -5.64 6.90 -6.17
N ALA A 76 -5.00 7.38 -7.24
CA ALA A 76 -4.90 8.80 -7.55
C ALA A 76 -6.27 9.39 -7.92
N ALA A 77 -7.06 8.71 -8.75
CA ALA A 77 -8.42 9.12 -9.06
C ALA A 77 -9.29 9.24 -7.79
N ASN A 78 -9.17 8.29 -6.86
CA ASN A 78 -9.85 8.35 -5.56
C ASN A 78 -9.36 9.51 -4.68
N ALA A 79 -8.08 9.88 -4.80
CA ALA A 79 -7.51 10.99 -4.05
C ALA A 79 -8.01 12.34 -4.56
N SER A 80 -8.07 12.50 -5.89
CA SER A 80 -8.63 13.68 -6.53
C SER A 80 -10.13 13.80 -6.21
N HIS A 81 -10.92 12.76 -6.47
CA HIS A 81 -12.38 12.81 -6.32
C HIS A 81 -12.83 13.00 -4.86
N ASN A 82 -12.27 12.23 -3.92
CA ASN A 82 -12.78 12.23 -2.55
C ASN A 82 -12.13 13.30 -1.65
N ARG A 83 -10.98 13.85 -2.05
CA ARG A 83 -10.20 14.75 -1.18
C ARG A 83 -9.65 16.00 -1.85
N GLY A 84 -9.84 16.15 -3.16
CA GLY A 84 -9.32 17.29 -3.92
C GLY A 84 -7.79 17.37 -3.86
N PHE A 85 -7.11 16.22 -3.77
CA PHE A 85 -5.65 16.20 -3.79
C PHE A 85 -5.15 16.25 -5.23
N ASN A 86 -4.15 17.09 -5.48
CA ASN A 86 -3.42 17.12 -6.75
C ASN A 86 -2.47 15.91 -6.84
N GLU A 87 -2.35 15.32 -8.03
CA GLU A 87 -1.55 14.11 -8.26
C GLU A 87 -0.05 14.32 -7.98
N VAL A 88 0.47 15.50 -8.31
CA VAL A 88 1.87 15.92 -8.12
C VAL A 88 2.28 15.88 -6.64
N ASP A 89 1.34 16.19 -5.74
CA ASP A 89 1.60 16.24 -4.30
C ASP A 89 1.50 14.85 -3.64
N LEU A 90 1.23 13.78 -4.39
CA LEU A 90 1.01 12.44 -3.82
C LEU A 90 2.28 11.61 -3.79
N TYR A 91 2.46 10.90 -2.68
CA TYR A 91 3.50 9.89 -2.55
C TYR A 91 2.95 8.61 -1.92
N ILE A 92 3.63 7.50 -2.18
CA ILE A 92 3.27 6.18 -1.65
C ILE A 92 3.78 6.06 -0.21
N SER A 93 2.90 6.30 0.76
CA SER A 93 3.24 6.15 2.18
C SER A 93 3.36 4.70 2.61
N LYS A 94 2.55 3.80 2.04
CA LYS A 94 2.53 2.39 2.42
C LYS A 94 2.09 1.54 1.24
N ALA A 95 2.84 0.48 0.96
CA ALA A 95 2.52 -0.48 -0.07
C ALA A 95 2.82 -1.90 0.45
N GLU A 96 1.79 -2.75 0.46
CA GLU A 96 1.81 -4.09 1.04
C GLU A 96 1.21 -5.12 0.07
N VAL A 97 1.75 -6.34 0.15
CA VAL A 97 1.23 -7.51 -0.57
C VAL A 97 1.03 -8.66 0.39
N ASN A 98 -0.22 -9.06 0.52
CA ASN A 98 -0.63 -10.19 1.32
C ASN A 98 -0.93 -11.40 0.44
N GLU A 99 -0.72 -12.59 0.98
CA GLU A 99 -1.12 -13.82 0.33
C GLU A 99 -2.65 -13.97 0.41
N GLY A 100 -3.24 -14.52 -0.64
CA GLY A 100 -4.66 -14.79 -0.74
C GLY A 100 -4.97 -16.27 -0.76
N ALA A 101 -6.21 -16.60 -1.11
CA ALA A 101 -6.66 -17.98 -1.27
C ALA A 101 -5.80 -18.73 -2.30
N ILE A 102 -5.43 -19.97 -1.98
CA ILE A 102 -4.69 -20.86 -2.87
C ILE A 102 -5.66 -21.80 -3.55
N MET A 103 -5.71 -21.72 -4.88
CA MET A 103 -6.50 -22.63 -5.68
C MET A 103 -5.70 -23.91 -5.96
N LYS A 104 -6.25 -25.06 -5.58
CA LYS A 104 -5.62 -26.37 -5.80
C LYS A 104 -6.07 -26.95 -7.15
N ARG A 105 -5.14 -27.55 -7.89
CA ARG A 105 -5.38 -28.31 -9.14
C ARG A 105 -4.61 -29.61 -9.07
N LEU A 106 -5.17 -30.72 -9.55
CA LEU A 106 -4.44 -31.99 -9.59
C LEU A 106 -3.57 -32.03 -10.85
N LYS A 107 -2.32 -32.48 -10.71
CA LYS A 107 -1.42 -32.80 -11.82
C LYS A 107 -1.26 -34.31 -11.87
N PRO A 108 -1.63 -34.96 -12.98
CA PRO A 108 -1.32 -36.37 -13.21
C PRO A 108 0.19 -36.63 -13.16
N GLN A 109 0.58 -37.76 -12.59
CA GLN A 109 1.97 -38.22 -12.50
C GLN A 109 2.09 -39.69 -12.89
N ALA A 110 3.33 -40.13 -13.10
CA ALA A 110 3.63 -41.52 -13.44
C ALA A 110 3.10 -42.51 -12.38
N ARG A 111 2.81 -43.74 -12.83
CA ARG A 111 2.31 -44.85 -11.99
C ARG A 111 0.99 -44.54 -11.26
N GLY A 112 0.05 -43.87 -11.94
CA GLY A 112 -1.29 -43.58 -11.40
C GLY A 112 -1.30 -42.58 -10.22
N ARG A 113 -0.20 -41.88 -9.97
CA ARG A 113 -0.10 -40.90 -8.87
C ARG A 113 -0.66 -39.55 -9.31
N SER A 114 -1.06 -38.73 -8.35
CA SER A 114 -1.39 -37.32 -8.58
C SER A 114 -0.84 -36.43 -7.47
N TYR A 115 -0.39 -35.23 -7.85
CA TYR A 115 0.06 -34.21 -6.90
C TYR A 115 -0.68 -32.90 -7.09
N PRO A 116 -0.95 -32.14 -6.01
CA PRO A 116 -1.62 -30.85 -6.12
C PRO A 116 -0.65 -29.75 -6.60
N ILE A 117 -1.00 -29.07 -7.68
CA ILE A 117 -0.45 -27.76 -8.06
C ILE A 117 -1.22 -26.68 -7.28
N LYS A 118 -0.47 -25.82 -6.60
CA LYS A 118 -0.99 -24.61 -5.95
C LYS A 118 -0.95 -23.43 -6.93
N LYS A 119 -2.09 -22.80 -7.18
CA LYS A 119 -2.23 -21.54 -7.91
C LYS A 119 -2.52 -20.44 -6.88
N PRO A 120 -1.48 -19.75 -6.38
CA PRO A 120 -1.67 -18.72 -5.36
C PRO A 120 -2.37 -17.50 -5.94
N THR A 121 -3.08 -16.79 -5.07
CA THR A 121 -3.54 -15.42 -5.32
C THR A 121 -2.90 -14.48 -4.32
N CYS A 122 -2.98 -13.18 -4.57
CA CYS A 122 -2.52 -12.17 -3.64
C CYS A 122 -3.49 -11.00 -3.54
N HIS A 123 -3.29 -10.19 -2.51
CA HIS A 123 -4.00 -8.95 -2.27
C HIS A 123 -2.96 -7.83 -2.17
N ILE A 124 -3.18 -6.74 -2.90
CA ILE A 124 -2.26 -5.60 -2.93
C ILE A 124 -2.98 -4.40 -2.33
N THR A 125 -2.33 -3.76 -1.37
CA THR A 125 -2.81 -2.53 -0.73
C THR A 125 -1.80 -1.42 -0.99
N ILE A 126 -2.27 -0.31 -1.55
CA ILE A 126 -1.47 0.90 -1.73
C ILE A 126 -2.15 2.03 -0.96
N VAL A 127 -1.36 2.81 -0.23
CA VAL A 127 -1.82 3.97 0.52
C VAL A 127 -1.01 5.19 0.07
N LEU A 128 -1.73 6.16 -0.47
CA LEU A 128 -1.20 7.46 -0.86
C LEU A 128 -1.41 8.47 0.27
N LYS A 129 -0.45 9.38 0.43
CA LYS A 129 -0.58 10.55 1.29
C LYS A 129 -0.13 11.78 0.52
N LYS A 130 -0.67 12.93 0.92
CA LYS A 130 -0.17 14.22 0.47
C LYS A 130 1.19 14.48 1.12
N THR A 131 2.19 14.82 0.31
CA THR A 131 3.48 15.32 0.77
C THR A 131 3.20 16.57 1.59
N THR A 132 3.55 16.52 2.87
CA THR A 132 3.47 17.69 3.74
C THR A 132 4.84 18.33 3.62
N GLU A 133 4.91 19.60 3.21
CA GLU A 133 6.17 20.35 3.26
C GLU A 133 6.80 20.15 4.65
N ASN A 134 8.08 19.82 4.66
CA ASN A 134 8.84 19.66 5.89
C ASN A 134 8.75 20.98 6.67
N PHE A 135 7.91 21.04 7.69
CA PHE A 135 8.07 22.08 8.70
C PHE A 135 9.47 21.84 9.30
N PRO A 136 10.38 22.82 9.27
CA PRO A 136 11.69 22.66 9.89
C PRO A 136 11.46 22.24 11.34
N ASN A 137 12.09 21.13 11.74
CA ASN A 137 12.09 20.74 13.14
C ASN A 137 12.86 21.83 13.90
N GLU A 138 12.14 22.76 14.53
CA GLU A 138 12.67 23.78 15.46
C GLU A 138 13.56 23.14 16.57
N ALA A 139 13.44 21.81 16.77
CA ALA A 139 14.26 21.02 17.68
C ALA A 139 15.74 20.84 17.25
N ASN A 140 16.13 21.14 16.01
CA ASN A 140 17.52 20.98 15.54
C ASN A 140 18.36 22.28 15.60
N GLU A 141 17.72 23.46 15.75
CA GLU A 141 18.44 24.73 15.97
C GLU A 141 18.89 24.91 17.44
N ALA A 142 18.23 24.25 18.39
CA ALA A 142 18.55 24.35 19.82
C ALA A 142 19.78 23.52 20.28
N LYS A 143 20.52 22.89 19.35
CA LYS A 143 21.77 22.14 19.64
C LYS A 143 23.00 22.71 18.91
N GLY A 144 22.93 23.97 18.49
CA GLY A 144 24.08 24.75 18.05
C GLY A 144 24.68 25.57 19.20
N PHE A 145 25.25 24.89 20.20
CA PHE A 145 26.27 25.41 21.11
C PHE A 145 27.17 24.25 21.54
#